data_AF-A0A383AP96-F1
#
_entry.id   AF-A0A383AP96-F1
#
_cell.length_a   1.000
_cell.length_b   1.000
_cell.length_c   1.000
_cell.angle_alpha   90.00
_cell.angle_beta   90.00
_cell.angle_gamma   90.00
#
_symmetry.space_group_name_H-M   'P 1'
#
loop_
_entity.id
_entity.type
_entity.pdbx_description
1 polymer ?
#
loop_
_entity_poly.entity_id
_entity_poly.type
_entity_poly.pdbx_seq_one_letter_code
_entity_poly.pdbx_strand_id
1 'polypeptide(L)'
;MNGISGNLGWPYGRYHPLHADIFMFNVISIVPDGDITEEENVVVNLRTNSLLDRPDISQEQIDDAFDKVGLWFNKVLSIKGKEGAIQIFHTIGAEMAEINNNNPNVLNLKMQLFRDCCAADGEISELEKEILDELADVWNID
;
A
#
# COMPACT_ATOMS: atom_id res chain seq x y z
N MET A 1 -16.32 28.93 -7.35
CA MET A 1 -15.35 28.02 -6.72
C MET A 1 -15.20 26.84 -7.66
N ASN A 2 -14.10 26.78 -8.42
CA ASN A 2 -13.89 25.71 -9.40
C ASN A 2 -13.44 24.46 -8.67
N GLY A 3 -14.33 23.48 -8.57
CA GLY A 3 -14.02 22.14 -8.08
C GLY A 3 -13.03 21.49 -9.03
N ILE A 4 -11.82 21.24 -8.55
CA ILE A 4 -10.88 20.35 -9.22
C ILE A 4 -11.39 18.94 -8.92
N SER A 5 -12.16 18.36 -9.84
CA SER A 5 -12.37 16.92 -9.90
C SER A 5 -11.03 16.27 -10.27
N GLY A 6 -10.14 16.18 -9.28
CA GLY A 6 -8.79 15.65 -9.45
C GLY A 6 -8.84 14.13 -9.46
N ASN A 7 -8.89 13.55 -10.66
CA ASN A 7 -8.51 12.15 -10.82
C ASN A 7 -7.00 12.07 -10.53
N LEU A 8 -6.63 11.79 -9.27
CA LEU A 8 -5.24 11.61 -8.85
C LEU A 8 -4.80 10.20 -9.27
N GLY A 9 -4.64 10.00 -10.57
CA GLY A 9 -3.92 8.83 -11.08
C GLY A 9 -2.43 8.94 -10.76
N TRP A 10 -1.75 7.80 -10.83
CA TRP A 10 -0.28 7.73 -10.71
C TRP A 10 0.40 8.71 -11.70
N PRO A 11 1.17 9.70 -11.22
CA PRO A 11 1.65 10.78 -12.09
C PRO A 11 2.98 10.48 -12.79
N TYR A 12 3.64 9.36 -12.47
CA TYR A 12 4.99 9.03 -12.93
C TYR A 12 5.03 8.02 -14.09
N GLY A 13 3.97 7.96 -14.91
CA GLY A 13 3.94 7.14 -16.12
C GLY A 13 3.32 5.76 -15.90
N ARG A 14 4.02 4.68 -16.33
CA ARG A 14 3.48 3.33 -16.18
C ARG A 14 3.56 2.91 -14.72
N TYR A 15 2.43 2.43 -14.21
CA TYR A 15 2.34 1.88 -12.86
C TYR A 15 3.19 0.61 -12.76
N HIS A 16 4.05 0.53 -11.73
CA HIS A 16 4.87 -0.64 -11.45
C HIS A 16 4.34 -1.31 -10.20
N PRO A 17 4.28 -2.66 -10.11
CA PRO A 17 3.75 -3.36 -8.95
C PRO A 17 4.40 -2.95 -7.61
N LEU A 18 5.68 -2.58 -7.62
CA LEU A 18 6.38 -2.07 -6.43
C LEU A 18 5.75 -0.77 -5.89
N HIS A 19 5.32 0.15 -6.76
CA HIS A 19 4.66 1.39 -6.32
C HIS A 19 3.31 1.10 -5.65
N ALA A 20 2.65 0.03 -6.09
CA ALA A 20 1.38 -0.43 -5.53
C ALA A 20 1.55 -0.96 -4.12
N ASP A 21 2.52 -1.86 -3.93
CA ASP A 21 2.85 -2.40 -2.62
C ASP A 21 3.18 -1.25 -1.65
N ILE A 22 4.09 -0.34 -2.02
CA ILE A 22 4.50 0.77 -1.15
C ILE A 22 3.33 1.72 -0.84
N PHE A 23 2.47 2.04 -1.82
CA PHE A 23 1.34 2.94 -1.53
C PHE A 23 0.35 2.27 -0.58
N MET A 24 0.10 0.98 -0.78
CA MET A 24 -0.77 0.20 0.09
C MET A 24 -0.22 0.15 1.52
N PHE A 25 1.09 -0.06 1.69
CA PHE A 25 1.76 0.04 2.99
C PHE A 25 1.60 1.40 3.65
N ASN A 26 1.86 2.50 2.92
CA ASN A 26 1.70 3.84 3.49
C ASN A 26 0.27 4.11 3.97
N VAL A 27 -0.74 3.55 3.30
CA VAL A 27 -2.14 3.73 3.74
C VAL A 27 -2.37 3.00 5.06
N ILE A 28 -2.03 1.71 5.12
CA ILE A 28 -2.30 0.91 6.33
C ILE A 28 -1.46 1.33 7.54
N SER A 29 -0.31 1.98 7.33
CA SER A 29 0.59 2.41 8.41
C SER A 29 0.56 3.89 8.76
N ILE A 30 -0.17 4.75 8.03
CA ILE A 30 -0.19 6.20 8.31
C ILE A 30 -1.63 6.72 8.43
N VAL A 31 -2.57 6.15 7.67
CA VAL A 31 -3.95 6.63 7.73
C VAL A 31 -4.61 6.40 9.09
N PRO A 32 -4.39 5.26 9.79
CA PRO A 32 -5.03 5.01 11.08
C PRO A 32 -4.59 5.96 12.18
N ASP A 33 -3.29 6.03 12.45
CA ASP A 33 -2.67 6.64 13.63
C ASP A 33 -1.85 7.90 13.32
N GLY A 34 -1.38 8.04 12.08
CA GLY A 34 -0.72 9.24 11.56
C GLY A 34 0.77 9.13 11.35
N ASP A 35 1.42 8.04 11.80
CA ASP A 35 2.88 7.87 11.79
C ASP A 35 3.23 6.38 11.64
N ILE A 36 4.28 6.05 10.88
CA ILE A 36 4.79 4.66 10.82
C ILE A 36 5.62 4.38 12.09
N THR A 37 5.24 3.34 12.84
CA THR A 37 5.94 2.90 14.05
C THR A 37 7.30 2.25 13.76
N GLU A 38 8.16 2.08 14.77
CA GLU A 38 9.43 1.36 14.59
C GLU A 38 9.18 -0.11 14.23
N GLU A 39 8.15 -0.71 14.80
CA GLU A 39 7.72 -2.10 14.60
C GLU A 39 7.22 -2.34 13.17
N GLU A 40 6.38 -1.45 12.63
CA GLU A 40 5.95 -1.51 11.23
C GLU A 40 7.12 -1.32 10.27
N ASN A 41 8.04 -0.40 10.59
CA ASN A 41 9.26 -0.20 9.81
C ASN A 41 10.10 -1.48 9.74
N VAL A 42 10.13 -2.32 10.79
CA VAL A 42 10.81 -3.62 10.73
C VAL A 42 10.15 -4.54 9.70
N VAL A 43 8.82 -4.60 9.64
CA VAL A 43 8.09 -5.41 8.66
C VAL A 43 8.35 -4.92 7.24
N VAL A 44 8.28 -3.59 7.02
CA VAL A 44 8.58 -2.95 5.72
C VAL A 44 10.02 -3.22 5.29
N ASN A 45 10.98 -3.14 6.21
CA ASN A 45 12.39 -3.40 5.94
C ASN A 45 12.65 -4.88 5.62
N LEU A 46 12.04 -5.82 6.34
CA LEU A 46 12.12 -7.25 6.02
C LEU A 46 11.61 -7.53 4.60
N ARG A 47 10.50 -6.89 4.23
CA ARG A 47 9.94 -7.02 2.88
C ARG A 47 10.84 -6.43 1.82
N THR A 48 11.36 -5.23 2.06
CA THR A 48 12.30 -4.54 1.17
C THR A 48 13.55 -5.37 0.94
N ASN A 49 14.11 -5.96 2.00
CA ASN A 49 15.27 -6.85 1.90
C ASN A 49 14.96 -8.11 1.08
N SER A 50 13.78 -8.71 1.23
CA SER A 50 13.36 -9.85 0.41
C SER A 50 13.23 -9.51 -1.07
N LEU A 51 12.92 -8.25 -1.42
CA LEU A 51 12.90 -7.80 -2.82
C LEU A 51 14.32 -7.69 -3.41
N LEU A 52 15.30 -7.29 -2.59
CA LEU A 52 16.71 -7.20 -2.99
C LEU A 52 17.35 -8.57 -3.26
N ASP A 53 16.77 -9.65 -2.73
CA ASP A 53 17.19 -11.02 -3.09
C ASP A 53 16.86 -11.37 -4.55
N ARG A 54 16.07 -10.54 -5.25
CA ARG A 54 15.72 -10.72 -6.66
C ARG A 54 16.75 -10.02 -7.55
N PRO A 55 17.33 -10.72 -8.55
CA PRO A 55 18.45 -10.21 -9.34
C PRO A 55 18.10 -9.02 -10.25
N ASP A 56 16.81 -8.74 -10.44
CA ASP A 56 16.27 -7.69 -11.30
C ASP A 56 15.83 -6.42 -10.55
N ILE A 57 16.01 -6.38 -9.23
CA ILE A 57 15.65 -5.24 -8.38
C ILE A 57 16.91 -4.68 -7.72
N SER A 58 17.19 -3.39 -7.94
CA SER A 58 18.26 -2.67 -7.24
C SER A 58 17.73 -1.83 -6.07
N GLN A 59 18.60 -1.53 -5.11
CA GLN A 59 18.29 -0.60 -4.02
C GLN A 59 17.87 0.77 -4.57
N GLU A 60 18.53 1.26 -5.62
CA GLU A 60 18.18 2.54 -6.27
C GLU A 60 16.74 2.55 -6.79
N GLN A 61 16.25 1.44 -7.35
CA GLN A 61 14.87 1.34 -7.81
C GLN A 61 13.86 1.33 -6.65
N ILE A 62 14.23 0.71 -5.53
CA ILE A 62 13.42 0.69 -4.32
C ILE A 62 13.33 2.10 -3.72
N ASP A 63 14.47 2.78 -3.56
CA ASP A 63 14.53 4.13 -3.00
C ASP A 63 13.73 5.12 -3.86
N ASP A 64 13.90 5.08 -5.19
CA ASP A 64 13.12 5.90 -6.12
C ASP A 64 11.61 5.61 -6.05
N ALA A 65 11.23 4.34 -5.84
CA ALA A 65 9.83 3.97 -5.66
C ALA A 65 9.25 4.52 -4.35
N PHE A 66 9.99 4.44 -3.24
CA PHE A 66 9.59 5.02 -1.96
C PHE A 66 9.47 6.55 -2.05
N ASP A 67 10.42 7.23 -2.67
CA ASP A 67 10.40 8.69 -2.84
C ASP A 67 9.17 9.13 -3.66
N LYS A 68 8.95 8.51 -4.82
CA LYS A 68 7.80 8.86 -5.70
C LYS A 68 6.47 8.56 -5.04
N VAL A 69 6.34 7.40 -4.40
CA VAL A 69 5.11 7.01 -3.72
C VAL A 69 4.86 7.89 -2.50
N GLY A 70 5.88 8.21 -1.71
CA GLY A 70 5.78 9.12 -0.57
C GLY A 70 5.30 10.52 -0.99
N LEU A 71 5.89 11.09 -2.04
CA LEU A 71 5.44 12.36 -2.61
C LEU A 71 4.00 12.31 -3.09
N TRP A 72 3.61 11.23 -3.77
CA TRP A 72 2.25 11.06 -4.27
C TRP A 72 1.23 10.85 -3.13
N PHE A 73 1.56 10.01 -2.15
CA PHE A 73 0.73 9.76 -0.97
C PHE A 73 0.48 11.05 -0.17
N ASN A 74 1.53 11.84 0.10
CA ASN A 74 1.38 13.14 0.76
C ASN A 74 0.47 14.09 -0.02
N LYS A 75 0.58 14.09 -1.35
CA LYS A 75 -0.32 14.88 -2.21
C LYS A 75 -1.76 14.37 -2.15
N VAL A 76 -1.98 13.05 -2.14
CA VAL A 76 -3.30 12.44 -1.98
C VAL A 76 -3.92 12.85 -0.64
N LEU A 77 -3.19 12.72 0.47
CA LEU A 77 -3.65 13.14 1.79
C LEU A 77 -3.99 14.63 1.82
N SER A 78 -3.15 15.49 1.24
CA SER A 78 -3.37 16.93 1.23
C SER A 78 -4.61 17.35 0.42
N ILE A 79 -4.94 16.66 -0.67
CA ILE A 79 -6.01 17.06 -1.59
C ILE A 79 -7.33 16.33 -1.28
N LYS A 80 -7.26 15.04 -0.97
CA LYS A 80 -8.44 14.18 -0.80
C LYS A 80 -8.66 13.70 0.64
N GLY A 81 -7.71 13.95 1.55
CA GLY A 81 -7.80 13.48 2.93
C GLY A 81 -7.67 11.97 3.07
N LYS A 82 -7.92 11.48 4.30
CA LYS A 82 -7.83 10.06 4.68
C LYS A 82 -8.75 9.17 3.84
N GLU A 83 -10.03 9.53 3.70
CA GLU A 83 -11.01 8.80 2.90
C GLU A 83 -10.59 8.65 1.44
N GLY A 84 -9.99 9.69 0.85
CA GLY A 84 -9.48 9.63 -0.50
C GLY A 84 -8.25 8.73 -0.67
N ALA A 85 -7.40 8.64 0.35
CA ALA A 85 -6.28 7.69 0.36
C ALA A 85 -6.77 6.24 0.44
N ILE A 86 -7.77 5.97 1.29
CA ILE A 86 -8.43 4.67 1.41
C ILE A 86 -9.11 4.28 0.08
N GLN A 87 -9.84 5.20 -0.56
CA GLN A 87 -10.44 4.91 -1.86
C GLN A 87 -9.41 4.52 -2.94
N ILE A 88 -8.27 5.21 -2.96
CA ILE A 88 -7.16 4.90 -3.89
C ILE A 88 -6.52 3.56 -3.50
N PHE A 89 -6.38 3.26 -2.21
CA PHE A 89 -5.93 1.95 -1.73
C PHE A 89 -6.76 0.81 -2.31
N HIS A 90 -8.09 0.85 -2.21
CA HIS A 90 -8.94 -0.21 -2.76
C HIS A 90 -8.87 -0.28 -4.29
N THR A 91 -8.73 0.86 -4.96
CA THR A 91 -8.55 0.90 -6.43
C THR A 91 -7.26 0.18 -6.83
N ILE A 92 -6.16 0.49 -6.15
CA ILE A 92 -4.86 -0.18 -6.34
C ILE A 92 -4.97 -1.65 -5.96
N GLY A 93 -5.68 -1.98 -4.89
CA GLY A 93 -5.92 -3.35 -4.43
C GLY A 93 -6.56 -4.21 -5.53
N ALA A 94 -7.56 -3.69 -6.23
CA ALA A 94 -8.16 -4.40 -7.37
C ALA A 94 -7.14 -4.64 -8.52
N GLU A 95 -6.35 -3.63 -8.89
CA GLU A 95 -5.30 -3.77 -9.90
C GLU A 95 -4.20 -4.75 -9.45
N MET A 96 -3.87 -4.78 -8.16
CA MET A 96 -2.89 -5.71 -7.58
C MET A 96 -3.34 -7.15 -7.76
N ALA A 97 -4.63 -7.44 -7.63
CA ALA A 97 -5.17 -8.77 -7.89
C ALA A 97 -4.89 -9.20 -9.34
N GLU A 98 -5.19 -8.31 -10.30
CA GLU A 98 -4.94 -8.54 -11.73
C GLU A 98 -3.45 -8.73 -12.05
N ILE A 99 -2.58 -7.88 -11.49
CA ILE A 99 -1.11 -7.95 -11.64
C ILE A 99 -0.58 -9.33 -11.21
N ASN A 100 -1.16 -9.89 -10.14
CA ASN A 100 -0.76 -11.20 -9.61
C ASN A 100 -1.57 -12.36 -10.23
N ASN A 101 -2.24 -12.12 -11.37
CA ASN A 101 -3.08 -13.08 -12.09
C ASN A 101 -4.18 -13.70 -11.22
N ASN A 102 -4.70 -12.96 -10.25
CA ASN A 102 -5.66 -13.43 -9.26
C ASN A 102 -5.21 -14.73 -8.57
N ASN A 103 -3.90 -14.93 -8.39
CA ASN A 103 -3.36 -16.13 -7.77
C ASN A 103 -3.66 -16.10 -6.26
N PRO A 104 -4.52 -17.00 -5.74
CA PRO A 104 -4.97 -16.95 -4.36
C PRO A 104 -3.81 -17.14 -3.38
N ASN A 105 -2.79 -17.94 -3.71
CA ASN A 105 -1.64 -18.12 -2.82
C ASN A 105 -0.83 -16.83 -2.69
N VAL A 106 -0.65 -16.09 -3.78
CA VAL A 106 0.09 -14.82 -3.76
C VAL A 106 -0.69 -13.74 -3.02
N LEU A 107 -2.02 -13.68 -3.22
CA LEU A 107 -2.88 -12.71 -2.56
C LEU A 107 -3.01 -12.99 -1.06
N ASN A 108 -3.12 -14.26 -0.65
CA ASN A 108 -3.07 -14.63 0.77
C ASN A 108 -1.74 -14.23 1.43
N LEU A 109 -0.60 -14.46 0.77
CA LEU A 109 0.70 -14.04 1.30
C LEU A 109 0.81 -12.51 1.41
N LYS A 110 0.23 -11.76 0.47
CA LYS A 110 0.19 -10.28 0.54
C LYS A 110 -0.73 -9.80 1.67
N MET A 111 -1.91 -10.40 1.81
CA MET A 111 -2.86 -10.08 2.88
C MET A 111 -2.24 -10.36 4.26
N GLN A 112 -1.59 -11.51 4.42
CA GLN A 112 -0.88 -11.85 5.64
C GLN A 112 0.18 -10.79 5.97
N LEU A 113 0.96 -10.34 4.98
CA LEU A 113 1.95 -9.30 5.18
C LEU A 113 1.34 -7.96 5.62
N PHE A 114 0.18 -7.58 5.10
CA PHE A 114 -0.52 -6.37 5.54
C PHE A 114 -1.06 -6.52 6.97
N ARG A 115 -1.63 -7.68 7.31
CA ARG A 115 -2.08 -7.99 8.67
C ARG A 115 -0.90 -8.00 9.67
N ASP A 116 0.24 -8.56 9.28
CA ASP A 116 1.46 -8.58 10.10
C ASP A 116 2.01 -7.15 10.32
N CYS A 117 1.86 -6.26 9.34
CA CYS A 117 2.22 -4.85 9.47
C CYS A 117 1.31 -4.14 10.47
N CYS A 118 -0.01 -4.23 10.29
CA CYS A 118 -0.98 -3.63 11.21
C CYS A 118 -0.88 -4.20 12.64
N ALA A 119 -0.52 -5.46 12.80
CA ALA A 119 -0.36 -6.08 14.12
C ALA A 119 1.02 -5.85 14.76
N ALA A 120 1.94 -5.15 14.09
CA ALA A 120 3.34 -5.08 14.50
C ALA A 120 3.53 -4.37 15.85
N ASP A 121 2.72 -3.36 16.14
CA ASP A 121 2.71 -2.63 17.41
C ASP A 121 1.89 -3.32 18.52
N GLY A 122 1.25 -4.45 18.19
CA GLY A 122 0.51 -5.31 19.09
C GLY A 122 -1.02 -5.21 18.98
N GLU A 123 -1.58 -4.27 18.22
CA GLU A 123 -3.04 -4.12 18.06
C GLU A 123 -3.41 -3.70 16.63
N ILE A 124 -4.37 -4.41 16.01
CA ILE A 124 -4.96 -3.94 14.75
C ILE A 124 -6.13 -3.02 15.08
N SER A 125 -6.10 -1.79 14.58
CA SER A 125 -7.19 -0.83 14.79
C SER A 125 -8.46 -1.23 14.02
N GLU A 126 -9.64 -0.75 14.47
CA GLU A 126 -10.90 -1.02 13.76
C GLU A 126 -10.87 -0.51 12.30
N LEU A 127 -10.16 0.60 12.05
CA LEU A 127 -10.03 1.16 10.71
C LEU A 127 -9.11 0.31 9.81
N GLU A 128 -7.97 -0.16 10.33
CA GLU A 128 -7.12 -1.11 9.58
C GLU A 128 -7.89 -2.38 9.25
N LYS A 129 -8.64 -2.90 10.21
CA LYS A 129 -9.47 -4.07 10.01
C LYS A 129 -10.51 -3.85 8.91
N GLU A 130 -11.22 -2.72 8.92
CA GLU A 130 -12.18 -2.36 7.86
C GLU A 130 -11.50 -2.29 6.49
N ILE A 131 -10.35 -1.61 6.39
CA ILE A 131 -9.57 -1.50 5.14
C ILE A 131 -9.11 -2.88 4.64
N LEU A 132 -8.65 -3.75 5.53
CA LEU A 132 -8.15 -5.08 5.17
C LEU A 132 -9.27 -6.06 4.83
N ASP A 133 -10.40 -6.00 5.54
CA ASP A 133 -11.55 -6.87 5.27
C ASP A 133 -12.21 -6.50 3.92
N GLU A 134 -12.36 -5.20 3.60
CA GLU A 134 -12.81 -4.76 2.27
C GLU A 134 -11.84 -5.19 1.15
N LEU A 135 -10.53 -5.18 1.41
CA LEU A 135 -9.55 -5.68 0.45
C LEU A 135 -9.63 -7.20 0.28
N ALA A 136 -9.86 -7.94 1.37
CA ALA A 136 -10.04 -9.39 1.34
C ALA A 136 -11.25 -9.79 0.48
N ASP A 137 -12.36 -9.06 0.61
CA ASP A 137 -13.55 -9.23 -0.23
C ASP A 137 -13.24 -9.02 -1.72
N VAL A 138 -12.48 -7.97 -2.06
CA VAL A 138 -12.05 -7.68 -3.44
C VAL A 138 -11.16 -8.79 -4.00
N TRP A 139 -10.30 -9.37 -3.16
CA TRP A 139 -9.42 -10.46 -3.54
C TRP A 139 -10.08 -11.84 -3.49
N ASN A 140 -11.31 -11.93 -2.99
CA ASN A 140 -12.05 -13.17 -2.78
C ASN A 140 -11.22 -14.19 -1.99
N ILE A 141 -10.68 -13.74 -0.86
CA ILE A 141 -9.91 -14.54 0.11
C ILE A 141 -10.57 -14.48 1.48
N ASP A 142 -10.50 -15.61 2.21
CA ASP A 142 -11.09 -15.79 3.54
C ASP A 142 -10.13 -15.41 4.67
#